data_AF-A0A497PNN1-F1
#
_entry.id   AF-A0A497PNN1-F1
#
_cell.length_a   1.000
_cell.length_b   1.000
_cell.length_c   1.000
_cell.angle_alpha   90.00
_cell.angle_beta   90.00
_cell.angle_gamma   90.00
#
_symmetry.space_group_name_H-M   'P 1'
#
loop_
_entity.id
_entity.type
_entity.pdbx_description
1 polymer ?
#
loop_
_entity_poly.entity_id
_entity_poly.type
_entity_poly.pdbx_seq_one_letter_code
_entity_poly.pdbx_strand_id
1 'polypeptide(L)'
;MMHLVLADSELELIPEKIAGHPSVRGYRSRILDSSLHHNAMKSLEDGYRRGRPDIVHISLLVAMESILNREGMLRVYVHTRGDTVIYINPETRMIKNYGRFKGLMQQLLERGRVPSNGEALMEARNETLAQLLEKLDGRKILFSPEGKRSSMEEIMEEDVVCIIGGFPHGDFLSPVYDMADEVVSIYHEMLPAWTVVMEAIVSYENKFIFRQP
;
A
#
# COMPACT_ATOMS: atom_id res chain seq x y z
N MET A 1 -2.30 1.47 -18.77
CA MET A 1 -1.39 1.51 -17.62
C MET A 1 -2.14 1.07 -16.37
N MET A 2 -1.57 0.18 -15.54
CA MET A 2 -2.14 -0.15 -14.24
C MET A 2 -1.57 0.76 -13.13
N HIS A 3 -2.45 1.43 -12.40
CA HIS A 3 -2.12 2.09 -11.14
C HIS A 3 -2.53 1.20 -9.97
N LEU A 4 -1.60 0.90 -9.06
CA LEU A 4 -1.84 0.11 -7.86
C LEU A 4 -1.74 1.01 -6.64
N VAL A 5 -2.83 1.09 -5.85
CA VAL A 5 -2.89 1.93 -4.65
C VAL A 5 -3.13 1.04 -3.43
N LEU A 6 -2.17 1.01 -2.50
CA LEU A 6 -2.41 0.50 -1.15
C LEU A 6 -3.00 1.61 -0.30
N ALA A 7 -4.31 1.53 -0.03
CA ALA A 7 -5.08 2.55 0.67
C ALA A 7 -5.12 2.31 2.19
N ASP A 8 -5.06 3.41 2.95
CA ASP A 8 -5.17 3.45 4.42
C ASP A 8 -4.17 2.54 5.13
N SER A 9 -2.96 2.54 4.59
CA SER A 9 -1.90 1.63 4.98
C SER A 9 -1.43 1.89 6.41
N GLU A 10 -1.22 0.81 7.15
CA GLU A 10 -0.80 0.83 8.56
C GLU A 10 0.72 0.98 8.71
N LEU A 11 1.23 1.99 7.99
CA LEU A 11 2.63 2.39 7.92
C LEU A 11 2.75 3.82 8.43
N GLU A 12 3.33 3.97 9.62
CA GLU A 12 3.50 5.27 10.27
C GLU A 12 4.72 5.28 11.20
N LEU A 13 5.16 6.50 11.54
CA LEU A 13 6.10 6.69 12.64
C LEU A 13 5.41 6.38 13.98
N ILE A 14 6.19 6.02 14.98
CA ILE A 14 5.70 5.81 16.35
C ILE A 14 5.06 7.12 16.85
N PRO A 15 3.76 7.11 17.22
CA PRO A 15 3.09 8.31 17.71
C PRO A 15 3.72 8.87 18.98
N GLU A 16 3.78 10.20 19.11
CA GLU A 16 4.38 10.88 20.27
C GLU A 16 3.77 10.43 21.60
N LYS A 17 2.45 10.18 21.61
CA LYS A 17 1.70 9.68 22.78
C LYS A 17 2.30 8.41 23.39
N ILE A 18 2.95 7.57 22.59
CA ILE A 18 3.54 6.30 23.05
C ILE A 18 5.07 6.26 22.95
N ALA A 19 5.72 7.31 22.43
CA ALA A 19 7.17 7.38 22.30
C ALA A 19 7.90 7.22 23.66
N GLY A 20 7.24 7.64 24.75
CA GLY A 20 7.73 7.49 26.12
C GLY A 20 7.54 6.11 26.74
N HIS A 21 6.86 5.15 26.10
CA HIS A 21 6.54 3.87 26.71
C HIS A 21 7.78 2.96 26.83
N PRO A 22 7.97 2.19 27.92
CA PRO A 22 9.14 1.31 28.09
C PRO A 22 9.32 0.29 26.96
N SER A 23 8.24 -0.21 26.37
CA SER A 23 8.29 -1.16 25.23
C SER A 23 8.60 -0.50 23.89
N VAL A 24 8.79 0.83 23.87
CA VAL A 24 9.12 1.62 22.68
C VAL A 24 10.52 2.19 22.82
N ARG A 25 10.89 2.62 24.03
CA ARG A 25 12.24 3.07 24.37
C ARG A 25 13.27 1.98 24.08
N GLY A 26 14.23 2.27 23.22
CA GLY A 26 15.37 1.39 22.92
C GLY A 26 15.37 0.72 21.55
N TYR A 27 14.29 0.82 20.78
CA TYR A 27 14.28 0.35 19.38
C TYR A 27 14.93 1.37 18.45
N ARG A 28 15.76 0.89 17.51
CA ARG A 28 16.45 1.74 16.53
C ARG A 28 15.53 2.30 15.46
N SER A 29 14.47 1.57 15.10
CA SER A 29 13.50 2.03 14.12
C SER A 29 12.37 2.77 14.81
N ARG A 30 11.99 3.94 14.26
CA ARG A 30 10.85 4.73 14.70
C ARG A 30 9.57 4.42 13.92
N ILE A 31 9.50 3.29 13.21
CA ILE A 31 8.25 2.82 12.58
C ILE A 31 7.43 2.04 13.60
N LEU A 32 6.11 2.31 13.65
CA LEU A 32 5.20 1.56 14.49
C LEU A 32 5.08 0.11 13.98
N ASP A 33 5.21 -0.88 14.88
CA ASP A 33 5.18 -2.30 14.55
C ASP A 33 4.50 -3.06 15.70
N SER A 34 3.37 -3.70 15.42
CA SER A 34 2.58 -4.43 16.41
C SER A 34 3.36 -5.57 17.05
N SER A 35 4.33 -6.17 16.35
CA SER A 35 5.16 -7.25 16.88
C SER A 35 6.10 -6.77 17.98
N LEU A 36 6.40 -5.47 18.02
CA LEU A 36 7.32 -4.86 18.99
C LEU A 36 6.58 -3.99 20.01
N HIS A 37 5.57 -3.26 19.57
CA HIS A 37 4.95 -2.17 20.31
C HIS A 37 3.54 -2.49 20.83
N HIS A 38 3.08 -3.75 20.71
CA HIS A 38 1.71 -4.18 21.06
C HIS A 38 1.18 -3.58 22.37
N ASN A 39 1.96 -3.65 23.45
CA ASN A 39 1.52 -3.16 24.76
C ASN A 39 1.31 -1.64 24.80
N ALA A 40 2.18 -0.86 24.14
CA ALA A 40 2.04 0.59 24.08
C ALA A 40 0.83 1.02 23.23
N MET A 41 0.55 0.26 22.17
CA MET A 41 -0.52 0.53 21.20
C MET A 41 -1.92 0.40 21.79
N LYS A 42 -2.11 -0.29 22.93
CA LYS A 42 -3.41 -0.38 23.63
C LYS A 42 -4.00 0.99 24.02
N SER A 43 -3.16 2.02 24.13
CA SER A 43 -3.57 3.39 24.46
C SER A 43 -3.88 4.26 23.22
N LEU A 44 -3.65 3.73 22.02
CA LEU A 44 -3.92 4.41 20.77
C LEU A 44 -5.34 4.11 20.30
N GLU A 45 -5.98 5.12 19.73
CA GLU A 45 -7.15 4.91 18.88
C GLU A 45 -6.79 3.94 17.76
N ASP A 46 -7.70 3.00 17.49
CA ASP A 46 -7.51 1.90 16.54
C ASP A 46 -6.25 1.06 16.75
N GLY A 47 -5.74 1.01 17.99
CA GLY A 47 -4.51 0.30 18.35
C GLY A 47 -4.44 -1.16 17.88
N TYR A 48 -5.59 -1.80 17.66
CA TYR A 48 -5.70 -3.19 17.21
C TYR A 48 -5.34 -3.41 15.73
N ARG A 49 -5.43 -2.38 14.87
CA ARG A 49 -5.09 -2.47 13.44
C ARG A 49 -3.75 -1.83 13.07
N ARG A 50 -3.21 -0.92 13.90
CA ARG A 50 -2.02 -0.15 13.55
C ARG A 50 -0.73 -0.97 13.54
N GLY A 51 0.33 -0.37 12.98
CA GLY A 51 1.68 -0.92 13.06
C GLY A 51 1.85 -2.22 12.30
N ARG A 52 1.33 -2.29 11.07
CA ARG A 52 1.47 -3.43 10.17
C ARG A 52 2.23 -3.07 8.90
N PRO A 53 3.47 -2.55 8.99
CA PRO A 53 4.24 -2.16 7.83
C PRO A 53 4.70 -3.39 7.01
N ASP A 54 4.57 -4.61 7.55
CA ASP A 54 4.78 -5.87 6.84
C ASP A 54 3.80 -6.04 5.67
N ILE A 55 2.55 -5.58 5.80
CA ILE A 55 1.55 -5.66 4.72
C ILE A 55 2.00 -4.87 3.50
N VAL A 56 2.44 -3.62 3.72
CA VAL A 56 3.01 -2.77 2.68
C VAL A 56 4.28 -3.41 2.13
N HIS A 57 5.17 -3.90 3.00
CA HIS A 57 6.44 -4.50 2.59
C HIS A 57 6.27 -5.67 1.63
N ILE A 58 5.44 -6.64 1.98
CA ILE A 58 5.19 -7.84 1.15
C ILE A 58 4.50 -7.43 -0.16
N SER A 59 3.49 -6.56 -0.08
CA SER A 59 2.76 -6.08 -1.27
C SER A 59 3.67 -5.36 -2.26
N LEU A 60 4.60 -4.53 -1.77
CA LEU A 60 5.58 -3.86 -2.61
C LEU A 60 6.62 -4.81 -3.19
N LEU A 61 7.04 -5.85 -2.47
CA LEU A 61 7.92 -6.88 -3.02
C LEU A 61 7.24 -7.60 -4.20
N VAL A 62 5.97 -7.99 -4.04
CA VAL A 62 5.18 -8.61 -5.11
C VAL A 62 5.04 -7.66 -6.30
N ALA A 63 4.63 -6.41 -6.06
CA ALA A 63 4.37 -5.45 -7.10
C ALA A 63 5.63 -5.05 -7.90
N MET A 64 6.70 -4.69 -7.20
CA MET A 64 7.89 -4.12 -7.83
C MET A 64 8.77 -5.18 -8.53
N GLU A 65 8.67 -6.46 -8.14
CA GLU A 65 9.39 -7.56 -8.81
C GLU A 65 8.59 -8.21 -9.95
N SER A 66 7.33 -7.81 -10.17
CA SER A 66 6.44 -8.34 -11.22
C SER A 66 6.95 -8.13 -12.64
N ILE A 67 6.44 -8.93 -13.58
CA ILE A 67 6.70 -8.75 -15.02
C ILE A 67 6.06 -7.43 -15.46
N LEU A 68 4.87 -7.12 -14.95
CA LEU A 68 4.17 -5.87 -15.25
C LEU A 68 5.00 -4.61 -14.94
N ASN A 69 5.71 -4.58 -13.81
CA ASN A 69 6.60 -3.47 -13.48
C ASN A 69 7.80 -3.41 -14.43
N ARG A 70 8.37 -4.56 -14.82
CA ARG A 70 9.49 -4.63 -15.78
C ARG A 70 9.12 -4.17 -17.17
N GLU A 71 7.89 -4.41 -17.60
CA GLU A 71 7.33 -3.89 -18.84
C GLU A 71 6.95 -2.39 -18.75
N GLY A 72 7.18 -1.74 -17.60
CA GLY A 72 6.92 -0.32 -17.40
C GLY A 72 5.43 0.05 -17.31
N MET A 73 4.54 -0.95 -17.20
CA MET A 73 3.07 -0.80 -17.22
C MET A 73 2.43 -0.77 -15.82
N LEU A 74 3.24 -0.67 -14.77
CA LEU A 74 2.79 -0.52 -13.38
C LEU A 74 3.23 0.82 -12.79
N ARG A 75 2.35 1.48 -12.07
CA ARG A 75 2.67 2.57 -11.12
C ARG A 75 2.12 2.22 -9.75
N VAL A 76 2.93 2.34 -8.71
CA VAL A 76 2.56 1.91 -7.35
C VAL A 76 2.57 3.11 -6.39
N TYR A 77 1.53 3.18 -5.56
CA TYR A 77 1.33 4.21 -4.55
C TYR A 77 0.93 3.56 -3.22
N VAL A 78 1.36 4.17 -2.12
CA VAL A 78 0.94 3.77 -0.77
C VAL A 78 0.36 4.99 -0.07
N HIS A 79 -0.95 5.02 0.12
CA HIS A 79 -1.62 5.96 1.01
C HIS A 79 -1.56 5.42 2.43
N THR A 80 -1.03 6.18 3.38
CA THR A 80 -0.97 5.81 4.80
C THR A 80 -2.21 6.29 5.55
N ARG A 81 -2.45 5.73 6.74
CA ARG A 81 -3.52 6.21 7.64
C ARG A 81 -3.42 7.69 8.05
N GLY A 82 -2.27 8.32 7.85
CA GLY A 82 -1.98 9.69 8.25
C GLY A 82 -2.00 10.66 7.08
N ASP A 83 -2.77 10.37 6.03
CA ASP A 83 -2.88 11.17 4.80
C ASP A 83 -1.50 11.54 4.22
N THR A 84 -0.65 10.54 4.09
CA THR A 84 0.61 10.64 3.35
C THR A 84 0.59 9.65 2.20
N VAL A 85 0.86 10.14 1.00
CA VAL A 85 1.02 9.30 -0.19
C VAL A 85 2.51 9.11 -0.47
N ILE A 86 2.92 7.85 -0.52
CA ILE A 86 4.24 7.44 -0.99
C ILE A 86 4.14 7.08 -2.47
N TYR A 87 4.83 7.86 -3.30
CA TYR A 87 5.07 7.61 -4.71
C TYR A 87 6.31 6.74 -4.86
N ILE A 88 6.22 5.66 -5.64
CA ILE A 88 7.32 4.71 -5.84
C ILE A 88 7.76 4.77 -7.30
N ASN A 89 9.04 5.10 -7.51
CA ASN A 89 9.67 5.05 -8.82
C ASN A 89 9.72 3.58 -9.30
N PRO A 90 9.25 3.24 -10.52
CA PRO A 90 9.28 1.89 -11.07
C PRO A 90 10.66 1.21 -11.06
N GLU A 91 11.75 2.00 -11.10
CA GLU A 91 13.12 1.50 -11.03
C GLU A 91 13.58 1.13 -9.61
N THR A 92 12.76 1.41 -8.59
CA THR A 92 13.08 1.15 -7.19
C THR A 92 13.26 -0.35 -6.95
N ARG A 93 14.48 -0.74 -6.57
CA ARG A 93 14.75 -2.08 -6.06
C ARG A 93 14.28 -2.21 -4.62
N MET A 94 13.16 -2.88 -4.42
CA MET A 94 12.58 -3.05 -3.09
C MET A 94 13.50 -3.83 -2.15
N ILE A 95 13.63 -3.31 -0.92
CA ILE A 95 14.49 -3.90 0.11
C ILE A 95 13.82 -5.18 0.66
N LYS A 96 14.44 -6.33 0.44
CA LYS A 96 13.90 -7.64 0.88
C LYS A 96 13.92 -7.86 2.39
N ASN A 97 14.93 -7.33 3.08
CA ASN A 97 15.04 -7.50 4.53
C ASN A 97 14.10 -6.52 5.25
N TYR A 98 13.13 -7.05 6.00
CA TYR A 98 12.12 -6.26 6.70
C TYR A 98 12.73 -5.19 7.65
N GLY A 99 13.78 -5.53 8.39
CA GLY A 99 14.46 -4.56 9.28
C GLY A 99 15.07 -3.38 8.52
N ARG A 100 15.70 -3.64 7.37
CA ARG A 100 16.22 -2.58 6.48
C ARG A 100 15.09 -1.79 5.81
N PHE A 101 14.00 -2.45 5.42
CA PHE A 101 12.81 -1.78 4.89
C PHE A 101 12.24 -0.78 5.91
N LYS A 102 12.07 -1.18 7.18
CA LYS A 102 11.62 -0.26 8.24
C LYS A 102 12.55 0.93 8.42
N GLY A 103 13.87 0.72 8.36
CA GLY A 103 14.85 1.81 8.41
C GLY A 103 14.75 2.78 7.22
N LEU A 104 14.40 2.28 6.03
CA LEU A 104 14.18 3.10 4.84
C LEU A 104 12.86 3.87 4.91
N MET A 105 11.77 3.22 5.33
CA MET A 105 10.47 3.87 5.52
C MET A 105 10.53 4.96 6.60
N GLN A 106 11.27 4.73 7.67
CA GLN A 106 11.53 5.78 8.66
C GLN A 106 12.18 7.01 8.00
N GLN A 107 13.26 6.82 7.23
CA GLN A 107 13.93 7.92 6.56
C GLN A 107 13.02 8.63 5.56
N LEU A 108 12.21 7.87 4.81
CA LEU A 108 11.25 8.40 3.85
C LEU A 108 10.20 9.27 4.55
N LEU A 109 9.56 8.77 5.62
CA LEU A 109 8.53 9.51 6.35
C LEU A 109 9.12 10.73 7.11
N GLU A 110 10.37 10.67 7.56
CA GLU A 110 11.04 11.79 8.24
C GLU A 110 11.53 12.87 7.28
N ARG A 111 11.92 12.51 6.04
CA ARG A 111 12.60 13.42 5.10
C ARG A 111 11.79 13.75 3.85
N GLY A 112 10.66 13.08 3.64
CA GLY A 112 9.81 13.23 2.46
C GLY A 112 10.35 12.57 1.19
N ARG A 113 11.59 12.06 1.17
CA ARG A 113 12.16 11.37 -0.01
C ARG A 113 13.35 10.48 0.31
N VAL A 114 13.56 9.45 -0.53
CA VAL A 114 14.77 8.63 -0.54
C VAL A 114 15.19 8.27 -1.98
N PRO A 115 16.49 8.34 -2.33
CA PRO A 115 17.57 8.94 -1.55
C PRO A 115 17.37 10.46 -1.38
N SER A 116 18.06 11.05 -0.40
CA SER A 116 17.96 12.49 -0.10
C SER A 116 18.61 13.36 -1.18
N ASN A 117 19.55 12.82 -1.97
CA ASN A 117 20.24 13.50 -3.06
C ASN A 117 20.10 12.67 -4.35
N GLY A 118 20.06 13.34 -5.50
CA GLY A 118 19.88 12.71 -6.81
C GLY A 118 18.42 12.53 -7.19
N GLU A 119 18.12 11.53 -8.02
CA GLU A 119 16.76 11.17 -8.38
C GLU A 119 16.08 10.42 -7.22
N ALA A 120 14.83 10.77 -6.90
CA ALA A 120 14.09 10.11 -5.84
C ALA A 120 13.58 8.74 -6.32
N LEU A 121 13.86 7.71 -5.54
CA LEU A 121 13.28 6.37 -5.72
C LEU A 121 11.89 6.31 -5.05
N MET A 122 11.73 7.00 -3.92
CA MET A 122 10.43 7.17 -3.29
C MET A 122 10.28 8.59 -2.76
N GLU A 123 9.07 9.12 -2.84
CA GLU A 123 8.67 10.43 -2.32
C GLU A 123 7.41 10.29 -1.47
N ALA A 124 7.42 10.86 -0.28
CA ALA A 124 6.28 10.93 0.62
C ALA A 124 5.74 12.36 0.61
N ARG A 125 4.45 12.51 0.30
CA ARG A 125 3.76 13.80 0.21
C ARG A 125 2.54 13.80 1.13
N ASN A 126 2.31 14.90 1.83
CA ASN A 126 1.10 15.09 2.64
C ASN A 126 -0.07 15.30 1.68
N GLU A 127 -0.78 14.22 1.39
CA GLU A 127 -1.85 14.15 0.42
C GLU A 127 -2.87 13.11 0.87
N THR A 128 -4.15 13.42 0.75
CA THR A 128 -5.22 12.47 1.06
C THR A 128 -5.38 11.45 -0.06
N LEU A 129 -6.06 10.34 0.22
CA LEU A 129 -6.42 9.37 -0.83
C LEU A 129 -7.21 10.01 -1.97
N ALA A 130 -8.13 10.93 -1.66
CA ALA A 130 -8.92 11.65 -2.67
C ALA A 130 -8.03 12.44 -3.63
N GLN A 131 -7.07 13.20 -3.08
CA GLN A 131 -6.13 13.98 -3.88
C GLN A 131 -5.23 13.11 -4.77
N LEU A 132 -4.89 11.90 -4.30
CA LEU A 132 -4.21 10.92 -5.15
C LEU A 132 -5.13 10.45 -6.29
N LEU A 133 -6.33 9.95 -5.97
CA LEU A 133 -7.22 9.34 -6.94
C LEU A 133 -7.71 10.32 -8.02
N GLU A 134 -7.85 11.61 -7.70
CA GLU A 134 -8.15 12.68 -8.67
C GLU A 134 -7.04 12.87 -9.71
N LYS A 135 -5.79 12.55 -9.37
CA LYS A 135 -4.63 12.66 -10.28
C LYS A 135 -4.44 11.42 -11.16
N LEU A 136 -5.16 10.33 -10.87
CA LEU A 136 -5.00 9.06 -11.56
C LEU A 136 -6.10 8.89 -12.61
N ASP A 137 -5.66 8.74 -13.85
CA ASP A 137 -6.52 8.36 -14.96
C ASP A 137 -6.83 6.86 -14.89
N GLY A 138 -7.96 6.48 -15.48
CA GLY A 138 -8.44 5.11 -15.51
C GLY A 138 -9.56 4.82 -14.49
N ARG A 139 -10.19 3.67 -14.71
CA ARG A 139 -11.33 3.20 -13.93
C ARG A 139 -10.88 2.75 -12.53
N LYS A 140 -11.53 3.24 -11.48
CA LYS A 140 -11.18 3.02 -10.07
C LYS A 140 -11.93 1.81 -9.52
N ILE A 141 -11.22 0.71 -9.38
CA ILE A 141 -11.74 -0.55 -8.86
C ILE A 141 -11.27 -0.71 -7.41
N LEU A 142 -12.22 -0.69 -6.49
CA LEU A 142 -11.98 -0.95 -5.07
C LEU A 142 -12.18 -2.43 -4.77
N PHE A 143 -11.16 -3.07 -4.20
CA PHE A 143 -11.27 -4.45 -3.76
C PHE A 143 -11.75 -4.54 -2.31
N SER A 144 -12.92 -5.14 -2.11
CA SER A 144 -13.52 -5.36 -0.79
C SER A 144 -14.31 -6.68 -0.76
N PRO A 145 -14.27 -7.45 0.35
CA PRO A 145 -15.11 -8.64 0.50
C PRO A 145 -16.61 -8.38 0.29
N GLU A 146 -17.07 -7.15 0.59
CA GLU A 146 -18.46 -6.69 0.45
C GLU A 146 -18.83 -6.27 -0.98
N GLY A 147 -17.85 -6.21 -1.89
CA GLY A 147 -18.06 -5.86 -3.28
C GLY A 147 -18.84 -6.90 -4.07
N LYS A 148 -19.26 -6.51 -5.28
CA LYS A 148 -19.89 -7.42 -6.23
C LYS A 148 -18.91 -8.52 -6.63
N ARG A 149 -19.40 -9.76 -6.67
CA ARG A 149 -18.65 -10.92 -7.18
C ARG A 149 -18.35 -10.72 -8.67
N SER A 150 -17.07 -10.59 -9.01
CA SER A 150 -16.60 -10.46 -10.39
C SER A 150 -15.27 -11.20 -10.56
N SER A 151 -14.98 -11.65 -11.78
CA SER A 151 -13.68 -12.20 -12.11
C SER A 151 -12.66 -11.09 -12.35
N MET A 152 -11.38 -11.35 -12.08
CA MET A 152 -10.31 -10.39 -12.38
C MET A 152 -10.22 -10.09 -13.88
N GLU A 153 -10.50 -11.07 -14.75
CA GLU A 153 -10.45 -10.88 -16.20
C GLU A 153 -11.49 -9.86 -16.71
N GLU A 154 -12.68 -9.84 -16.10
CA GLU A 154 -13.76 -8.92 -16.46
C GLU A 154 -13.47 -7.47 -16.06
N ILE A 155 -12.84 -7.27 -14.90
CA ILE A 155 -12.64 -5.94 -14.32
C ILE A 155 -11.37 -5.24 -14.83
N MET A 156 -10.39 -5.99 -15.36
CA MET A 156 -9.14 -5.41 -15.84
C MET A 156 -9.33 -4.70 -17.17
N GLU A 157 -8.97 -3.42 -17.21
CA GLU A 157 -8.98 -2.56 -18.41
C GLU A 157 -7.57 -2.07 -18.70
N GLU A 158 -7.34 -1.50 -19.90
CA GLU A 158 -6.02 -0.98 -20.26
C GLU A 158 -5.57 0.09 -19.26
N ASP A 159 -6.42 1.05 -18.91
CA ASP A 159 -6.15 2.06 -17.88
C ASP A 159 -7.06 1.82 -16.66
N VAL A 160 -6.47 1.30 -15.59
CA VAL A 160 -7.19 0.88 -14.38
C VAL A 160 -6.44 1.27 -13.12
N VAL A 161 -7.18 1.72 -12.11
CA VAL A 161 -6.69 2.03 -10.78
C VAL A 161 -7.21 0.97 -9.82
N CYS A 162 -6.34 0.05 -9.42
CA CYS A 162 -6.62 -1.01 -8.45
C CYS A 162 -6.37 -0.50 -7.03
N ILE A 163 -7.43 -0.36 -6.23
CA ILE A 163 -7.37 0.15 -4.86
C ILE A 163 -7.56 -1.01 -3.86
N ILE A 164 -6.56 -1.24 -3.02
CA ILE A 164 -6.49 -2.38 -2.10
C ILE A 164 -6.14 -1.87 -0.69
N GLY A 165 -6.80 -2.38 0.35
CA GLY A 165 -6.50 -1.99 1.74
C GLY A 165 -5.10 -2.41 2.19
N GLY A 166 -4.33 -1.48 2.75
CA GLY A 166 -2.99 -1.67 3.31
C GLY A 166 -2.98 -1.97 4.81
N PHE A 167 -4.05 -2.57 5.34
CA PHE A 167 -4.31 -2.76 6.76
C PHE A 167 -4.76 -4.20 7.07
N PRO A 168 -4.63 -4.68 8.32
CA PRO A 168 -4.91 -6.09 8.66
C PRO A 168 -6.39 -6.38 8.93
N HIS A 169 -7.12 -5.40 9.47
CA HIS A 169 -8.44 -5.57 10.07
C HIS A 169 -9.23 -4.26 9.99
N GLY A 170 -10.55 -4.38 10.08
CA GLY A 170 -11.47 -3.25 9.96
C GLY A 170 -11.77 -2.93 8.50
N ASP A 171 -12.21 -1.70 8.28
CA ASP A 171 -12.56 -1.17 6.97
C ASP A 171 -11.73 0.08 6.66
N PHE A 172 -11.89 0.67 5.48
CA PHE A 172 -11.24 1.91 5.09
C PHE A 172 -11.57 3.05 6.05
N LEU A 173 -10.56 3.86 6.36
CA LEU A 173 -10.72 5.10 7.13
C LEU A 173 -11.06 6.28 6.21
N SER A 174 -10.55 6.23 4.98
CA SER A 174 -10.87 7.15 3.91
C SER A 174 -12.28 6.86 3.35
N PRO A 175 -12.96 7.87 2.77
CA PRO A 175 -14.26 7.67 2.12
C PRO A 175 -14.13 7.01 0.74
N VAL A 176 -13.28 5.98 0.62
CA VAL A 176 -12.90 5.39 -0.68
C VAL A 176 -14.06 4.78 -1.46
N TYR A 177 -15.10 4.34 -0.76
CA TYR A 177 -16.32 3.83 -1.37
C TYR A 177 -17.04 4.88 -2.22
N ASP A 178 -16.97 6.16 -1.84
CA ASP A 178 -17.56 7.27 -2.60
C ASP A 178 -16.71 7.67 -3.81
N MET A 179 -15.45 7.22 -3.86
CA MET A 179 -14.46 7.58 -4.87
C MET A 179 -14.21 6.47 -5.90
N ALA A 180 -14.73 5.26 -5.66
CA ALA A 180 -14.57 4.11 -6.53
C ALA A 180 -15.67 4.06 -7.59
N ASP A 181 -15.31 3.67 -8.81
CA ASP A 181 -16.26 3.44 -9.90
C ASP A 181 -16.97 2.08 -9.72
N GLU A 182 -16.28 1.09 -9.16
CA GLU A 182 -16.86 -0.20 -8.79
C GLU A 182 -16.18 -0.79 -7.55
N VAL A 183 -16.96 -1.47 -6.71
CA VAL A 183 -16.48 -2.22 -5.55
C VAL A 183 -16.61 -3.72 -5.86
N VAL A 184 -15.49 -4.44 -5.85
CA VAL A 184 -15.39 -5.81 -6.36
C VAL A 184 -14.86 -6.76 -5.29
N SER A 185 -15.46 -7.94 -5.23
CA SER A 185 -15.04 -9.06 -4.39
C SER A 185 -14.61 -10.24 -5.24
N ILE A 186 -13.31 -10.54 -5.24
CA ILE A 186 -12.72 -11.59 -6.09
C ILE A 186 -12.73 -12.98 -5.47
N TYR A 187 -12.96 -13.08 -4.15
CA TYR A 187 -13.01 -14.37 -3.44
C TYR A 187 -13.98 -14.38 -2.26
N HIS A 188 -14.58 -15.54 -1.99
CA HIS A 188 -15.64 -15.71 -0.99
C HIS A 188 -15.22 -15.43 0.46
N GLU A 189 -13.92 -15.41 0.71
CA GLU A 189 -13.31 -15.10 2.01
C GLU A 189 -12.39 -13.88 1.89
N MET A 190 -12.03 -13.33 3.05
CA MET A 190 -11.05 -12.27 3.15
C MET A 190 -9.67 -12.76 2.71
N LEU A 191 -9.04 -12.03 1.79
CA LEU A 191 -7.69 -12.30 1.32
C LEU A 191 -6.69 -11.30 1.90
N PRO A 192 -5.44 -11.71 2.17
CA PRO A 192 -4.38 -10.76 2.47
C PRO A 192 -4.15 -9.79 1.31
N ALA A 193 -3.77 -8.54 1.62
CA ALA A 193 -3.57 -7.50 0.61
C ALA A 193 -2.61 -7.93 -0.51
N TRP A 194 -1.48 -8.57 -0.17
CA TRP A 194 -0.51 -9.03 -1.16
C TRP A 194 -1.05 -10.13 -2.08
N THR A 195 -2.02 -10.92 -1.64
CA THR A 195 -2.71 -11.90 -2.49
C THR A 195 -3.58 -11.18 -3.51
N VAL A 196 -4.35 -10.18 -3.08
CA VAL A 196 -5.16 -9.35 -4.01
C VAL A 196 -4.26 -8.62 -5.00
N VAL A 197 -3.12 -8.07 -4.54
CA VAL A 197 -2.10 -7.44 -5.40
C VAL A 197 -1.59 -8.43 -6.45
N MET A 198 -1.22 -9.65 -6.04
CA MET A 198 -0.73 -10.69 -6.95
C MET A 198 -1.78 -11.07 -8.00
N GLU A 199 -3.02 -11.32 -7.58
CA GLU A 199 -4.13 -11.66 -8.49
C GLU A 199 -4.41 -10.53 -9.49
N ALA A 200 -4.37 -9.26 -9.04
CA ALA A 200 -4.55 -8.10 -9.92
C ALA A 200 -3.47 -8.02 -10.99
N ILE A 201 -2.20 -8.14 -10.57
CA ILE A 201 -1.04 -8.08 -11.46
C ILE A 201 -1.09 -9.22 -12.47
N VAL A 202 -1.20 -10.47 -12.03
CA VAL A 202 -1.19 -11.65 -12.92
C VAL A 202 -2.34 -11.58 -13.92
N SER A 203 -3.52 -11.10 -13.50
CA SER A 203 -4.67 -10.97 -14.39
C SER A 203 -4.44 -9.89 -15.45
N TYR A 204 -3.86 -8.75 -15.09
CA TYR A 204 -3.49 -7.72 -16.04
C TYR A 204 -2.40 -8.22 -17.01
N GLU A 205 -1.36 -8.89 -16.51
CA GLU A 205 -0.27 -9.48 -17.32
C GLU A 205 -0.84 -10.47 -18.35
N ASN A 206 -1.70 -11.40 -17.91
CA ASN A 206 -2.34 -12.36 -18.79
C ASN A 206 -3.18 -11.68 -19.88
N LYS A 207 -3.90 -10.62 -19.54
CA LYS A 207 -4.80 -9.94 -20.48
C LYS A 207 -4.06 -9.08 -21.51
N PHE A 208 -3.03 -8.35 -21.09
CA PHE A 208 -2.42 -7.30 -21.90
C PHE A 208 -0.97 -7.55 -22.31
N ILE A 209 -0.27 -8.52 -21.70
CA ILE A 209 1.11 -8.89 -22.05
C ILE A 209 1.13 -10.21 -22.81
N PHE A 210 0.62 -11.27 -22.19
CA PHE A 210 0.80 -12.64 -22.73
C PHE A 210 -0.25 -13.06 -23.76
N ARG A 211 -1.41 -12.40 -23.79
CA ARG A 211 -2.46 -12.65 -24.79
C ARG A 211 -2.32 -11.82 -26.07
N GLN A 212 -1.23 -11.07 -26.25
CA GLN A 212 -0.96 -10.44 -27.54
C GLN A 212 -0.59 -11.52 -28.57
N PRO A 213 -1.20 -11.53 -29.76
CA PRO A 213 -1.01 -12.57 -30.78
C PRO A 213 0.40 -12.61 -31.36
#